data_AF-A0A7S4K802-F1
#
_entry.id   AF-A0A7S4K802-F1
#
_cell.length_a   1.000
_cell.length_b   1.000
_cell.length_c   1.000
_cell.angle_alpha   90.00
_cell.angle_beta   90.00
_cell.angle_gamma   90.00
#
_symmetry.space_group_name_H-M   'P 1'
#
loop_
_entity.id
_entity.type
_entity.pdbx_description
1 polymer ?
#
loop_
_entity_poly.entity_id
_entity_poly.type
_entity_poly.pdbx_seq_one_letter_code
_entity_poly.pdbx_strand_id
1 'polypeptide(L)'
;GVPPRALKFDVRGQRNEEVVDAASRQGMLENGRVGKSVEAEYGGWRVPRAAVEQLGRGLSAGGDDDYVEEDFLPFDFELSRTESAKKKRTFWGAFPFPPGFEADPPLAVAKAEGMNPTPDAEAPPRVVVRNLRESDLLPAMNMFVEEFGPRPSDPPDGGPLGRLRAAYETRVFSWVVLMGLYMRIVRAREGLGGRETHDHNVLCLVETSTTDAGRKSGGEVVAVAELSLQPPDPMWSPPESILPLSDKRIISREGGFGEPRAYASTVLVRPDRRGYGYGRAAVAACEGLARSWGCDDVSLHVDADDTSGRAAQGLYRSMGYVGVRNADKEAPKDFYVVKGVPLQYLRKNLKNR
;
A
#
# COMPACT_ATOMS: atom_id res chain seq x y z
N GLY A 1 26.15 50.17 -21.31
CA GLY A 1 25.80 49.74 -19.94
C GLY A 1 24.53 50.43 -19.53
N VAL A 2 23.41 49.70 -19.56
CA VAL A 2 22.09 50.15 -19.12
C VAL A 2 21.62 49.10 -18.09
N PRO A 3 21.17 49.46 -16.88
CA PRO A 3 20.79 48.48 -15.87
C PRO A 3 19.38 47.92 -16.14
N PRO A 4 19.08 46.67 -15.73
CA PRO A 4 17.75 46.10 -15.90
C PRO A 4 16.78 46.64 -14.83
N ARG A 5 15.58 47.03 -15.28
CA ARG A 5 14.43 47.38 -14.43
C ARG A 5 13.84 46.11 -13.81
N ALA A 6 13.66 46.13 -12.50
CA ALA A 6 12.93 45.11 -11.75
C ALA A 6 11.42 45.20 -12.04
N LEU A 7 10.82 44.10 -12.48
CA LEU A 7 9.37 43.89 -12.49
C LEU A 7 8.93 43.42 -11.11
N LYS A 8 8.10 44.23 -10.44
CA LYS A 8 7.30 43.82 -9.28
C LYS A 8 5.94 43.33 -9.80
N PHE A 9 5.58 42.10 -9.50
CA PHE A 9 4.21 41.61 -9.65
C PHE A 9 3.46 41.80 -8.32
N ASP A 10 2.38 42.57 -8.39
CA ASP A 10 1.39 42.73 -7.32
C ASP A 10 0.25 41.73 -7.61
N VAL A 11 -0.01 40.82 -6.67
CA VAL A 11 -1.11 39.84 -6.76
C VAL A 11 -2.13 40.20 -5.68
N ARG A 12 -3.13 41.00 -6.06
CA ARG A 12 -4.39 41.09 -5.32
C ARG A 12 -5.35 40.04 -5.86
N GLY A 13 -5.70 39.08 -5.00
CA GLY A 13 -6.73 38.09 -5.27
C GLY A 13 -8.12 38.73 -5.28
N GLN A 14 -8.82 38.59 -6.41
CA GLN A 14 -10.27 38.74 -6.48
C GLN A 14 -10.91 37.36 -6.34
N ARG A 15 -11.85 37.25 -5.40
CA ARG A 15 -12.76 36.11 -5.22
C ARG A 15 -13.86 36.22 -6.26
N ASN A 16 -14.10 35.14 -7.01
CA ASN A 16 -15.31 34.98 -7.83
C ASN A 16 -16.27 34.03 -7.09
N GLU A 17 -17.26 34.61 -6.43
CA GLU A 17 -18.58 33.99 -6.27
C GLU A 17 -19.47 34.51 -7.42
N GLU A 18 -20.53 33.78 -7.76
CA GLU A 18 -21.51 34.03 -8.84
C GLU A 18 -21.15 33.51 -10.24
N VAL A 19 -21.48 32.24 -10.52
CA VAL A 19 -22.31 31.81 -11.69
C VAL A 19 -22.88 30.41 -11.40
N VAL A 20 -23.93 30.30 -10.60
CA VAL A 20 -24.84 29.12 -10.61
C VAL A 20 -26.25 29.61 -10.29
N ASP A 21 -26.92 30.27 -11.24
CA ASP A 21 -28.38 30.38 -11.20
C ASP A 21 -28.96 30.73 -12.58
N ALA A 22 -29.08 29.75 -13.48
CA ALA A 22 -29.77 29.95 -14.76
C ALA A 22 -30.25 28.67 -15.48
N ALA A 23 -30.32 27.50 -14.82
CA ALA A 23 -30.71 26.25 -15.48
C ALA A 23 -31.88 25.50 -14.81
N SER A 24 -32.62 26.15 -13.91
CA SER A 24 -33.77 25.56 -13.24
C SER A 24 -34.99 26.46 -13.37
N ARG A 25 -35.65 26.45 -14.54
CA ARG A 25 -37.08 26.80 -14.74
C ARG A 25 -37.44 26.85 -16.24
N GLN A 26 -37.76 25.70 -16.85
CA GLN A 26 -38.83 25.61 -17.87
C GLN A 26 -39.07 24.16 -18.35
N GLY A 27 -40.33 23.69 -18.26
CA GLY A 27 -40.87 22.50 -18.93
C GLY A 27 -41.20 21.32 -18.02
N MET A 28 -42.30 21.35 -17.23
CA MET A 28 -43.62 20.72 -17.53
C MET A 28 -43.54 19.20 -17.84
N LEU A 29 -43.98 18.35 -16.90
CA LEU A 29 -45.33 17.74 -16.82
C LEU A 29 -45.63 16.74 -17.95
N GLU A 30 -45.53 15.44 -17.66
CA GLU A 30 -46.67 14.50 -17.68
C GLU A 30 -46.23 13.03 -17.45
N ASN A 31 -47.14 12.30 -16.79
CA ASN A 31 -47.27 10.84 -16.67
C ASN A 31 -46.46 10.10 -15.58
N GLY A 32 -47.17 9.88 -14.47
CA GLY A 32 -46.78 8.94 -13.43
C GLY A 32 -47.01 7.48 -13.80
N ARG A 33 -46.11 6.62 -13.30
CA ARG A 33 -46.45 5.34 -12.69
C ARG A 33 -45.39 5.04 -11.63
N VAL A 34 -45.88 4.82 -10.41
CA VAL A 34 -45.10 4.51 -9.22
C VAL A 34 -44.60 3.07 -9.30
N GLY A 35 -43.29 2.91 -9.17
CA GLY A 35 -42.59 1.64 -9.03
C GLY A 35 -41.16 1.91 -8.60
N LYS A 36 -40.96 2.53 -7.44
CA LYS A 36 -39.62 2.77 -6.87
C LYS A 36 -39.07 1.46 -6.31
N SER A 37 -38.16 0.83 -7.03
CA SER A 37 -37.07 0.08 -6.40
C SER A 37 -35.92 1.08 -6.20
N VAL A 38 -35.42 1.18 -4.98
CA VAL A 38 -34.26 2.01 -4.65
C VAL A 38 -33.04 1.16 -4.97
N GLU A 39 -32.46 1.35 -6.16
CA GLU A 39 -31.10 0.92 -6.45
C GLU A 39 -30.15 1.89 -5.75
N ALA A 40 -29.43 1.41 -4.74
CA ALA A 40 -28.34 2.16 -4.14
C ALA A 40 -27.11 2.04 -5.06
N GLU A 41 -26.78 3.13 -5.74
CA GLU A 41 -25.54 3.28 -6.51
C GLU A 41 -24.36 3.36 -5.54
N TYR A 42 -23.54 2.31 -5.50
CA TYR A 42 -22.16 2.37 -5.01
C TYR A 42 -21.23 1.98 -6.14
N GLY A 43 -20.48 2.95 -6.66
CA GLY A 43 -19.30 2.71 -7.49
C GLY A 43 -19.50 2.39 -8.97
N GLY A 44 -20.70 2.56 -9.54
CA GLY A 44 -20.89 2.51 -11.01
C GLY A 44 -20.67 1.15 -11.69
N TRP A 45 -20.65 0.05 -10.94
CA TRP A 45 -20.55 -1.31 -11.51
C TRP A 45 -21.95 -1.93 -11.67
N ARG A 46 -22.30 -2.34 -12.89
CA ARG A 46 -23.41 -3.29 -13.12
C ARG A 46 -22.85 -4.70 -13.10
N VAL A 47 -23.10 -5.45 -12.03
CA VAL A 47 -22.86 -6.89 -12.01
C VAL A 47 -23.98 -7.56 -12.82
N PRO A 48 -23.68 -8.37 -13.85
CA PRO A 48 -24.71 -9.09 -14.59
C PRO A 48 -25.50 -9.99 -13.65
N ARG A 49 -26.83 -9.94 -13.70
CA ARG A 49 -27.75 -10.74 -12.86
C ARG A 49 -27.42 -12.24 -12.86
N ALA A 50 -26.90 -12.76 -13.98
CA ALA A 50 -26.44 -14.13 -14.12
C ALA A 50 -25.30 -14.52 -13.15
N ALA A 51 -24.41 -13.58 -12.81
CA ALA A 51 -23.30 -13.82 -11.87
C ALA A 51 -23.79 -13.89 -10.41
N VAL A 52 -24.79 -13.09 -10.05
CA VAL A 52 -25.44 -13.13 -8.73
C VAL A 52 -26.25 -14.42 -8.55
N GLU A 53 -26.94 -14.86 -9.61
CA GLU A 53 -27.72 -16.11 -9.60
C GLU A 53 -26.84 -17.37 -9.56
N GLN A 54 -25.61 -17.33 -10.09
CA GLN A 54 -24.64 -18.42 -9.95
C GLN A 54 -24.03 -18.52 -8.54
N LEU A 55 -23.78 -17.37 -7.88
CA LEU A 55 -23.33 -17.33 -6.49
C LEU A 55 -24.40 -17.83 -5.51
N GLY A 56 -25.67 -17.55 -5.77
CA GLY A 56 -26.79 -18.02 -4.95
C GLY A 56 -27.03 -19.53 -5.02
N ARG A 57 -26.71 -20.19 -6.14
CA ARG A 57 -26.92 -21.64 -6.32
C ARG A 57 -25.81 -22.51 -5.70
N GLY A 58 -24.69 -21.91 -5.29
CA GLY A 58 -23.60 -22.61 -4.61
C GLY A 58 -23.79 -22.76 -3.09
N LEU A 59 -24.78 -22.07 -2.50
CA LEU A 59 -24.96 -21.98 -1.04
C LEU A 59 -26.18 -22.74 -0.50
N SER A 60 -26.91 -23.51 -1.32
CA SER A 60 -28.13 -24.21 -0.90
C SER A 60 -28.08 -25.75 -1.02
N ALA A 61 -26.92 -26.37 -0.84
CA ALA A 61 -26.81 -27.83 -0.84
C ALA A 61 -26.01 -28.33 0.37
N GLY A 62 -26.73 -28.89 1.34
CA GLY A 62 -26.23 -29.55 2.55
C GLY A 62 -26.30 -28.64 3.77
N GLY A 63 -26.94 -28.98 4.88
CA GLY A 63 -27.53 -30.21 5.38
C GLY A 63 -27.76 -29.97 6.88
N ASP A 64 -28.79 -30.60 7.43
CA ASP A 64 -29.20 -30.52 8.84
C ASP A 64 -28.03 -30.69 9.81
N ASP A 65 -27.97 -29.90 10.89
CA ASP A 65 -27.44 -30.32 12.20
C ASP A 65 -27.80 -29.32 13.31
N ASP A 66 -28.12 -29.88 14.46
CA ASP A 66 -28.62 -29.28 15.69
C ASP A 66 -27.70 -28.20 16.29
N TYR A 67 -28.26 -27.04 16.66
CA TYR A 67 -27.61 -26.07 17.53
C TYR A 67 -28.09 -26.24 18.97
N VAL A 68 -27.17 -26.68 19.83
CA VAL A 68 -27.27 -26.62 21.30
C VAL A 68 -26.82 -25.22 21.74
N GLU A 69 -27.65 -24.54 22.55
CA GLU A 69 -27.27 -23.34 23.28
C GLU A 69 -26.17 -23.68 24.29
N GLU A 70 -24.98 -23.09 24.15
CA GLU A 70 -23.99 -23.07 25.23
C GLU A 70 -23.77 -21.65 25.76
N ASP A 71 -23.66 -21.61 27.08
CA ASP A 71 -23.69 -20.48 28.00
C ASP A 71 -22.60 -19.42 27.77
N PHE A 72 -23.02 -18.16 27.85
CA PHE A 72 -22.12 -17.03 28.07
C PHE A 72 -21.63 -17.02 29.51
N LEU A 73 -20.32 -17.22 29.73
CA LEU A 73 -19.67 -16.93 31.02
C LEU A 73 -19.39 -15.43 31.19
N PRO A 74 -19.65 -14.83 32.36
CA PRO A 74 -19.29 -13.44 32.62
C PRO A 74 -17.81 -13.33 33.01
N PHE A 75 -17.09 -12.39 32.39
CA PHE A 75 -15.75 -11.98 32.82
C PHE A 75 -15.87 -10.87 33.87
N ASP A 76 -15.54 -11.19 35.12
CA ASP A 76 -15.30 -10.22 36.18
C ASP A 76 -13.88 -9.63 36.07
N PHE A 77 -13.78 -8.30 36.18
CA PHE A 77 -12.51 -7.57 36.17
C PHE A 77 -12.19 -7.08 37.58
N GLU A 78 -11.27 -7.76 38.27
CA GLU A 78 -10.76 -7.35 39.58
C GLU A 78 -9.54 -6.42 39.41
N LEU A 79 -9.68 -5.16 39.82
CA LEU A 79 -8.63 -4.14 39.77
C LEU A 79 -7.83 -4.14 41.09
N SER A 80 -6.73 -4.89 41.15
CA SER A 80 -5.76 -4.73 42.24
C SER A 80 -4.73 -3.64 41.91
N ARG A 81 -4.72 -2.56 42.69
CA ARG A 81 -3.63 -1.57 42.75
C ARG A 81 -2.43 -2.16 43.47
N THR A 82 -1.25 -2.15 42.83
CA THR A 82 0.04 -1.99 43.53
C THR A 82 1.03 -1.18 42.69
N GLU A 83 1.98 -0.58 43.39
CA GLU A 83 2.68 0.65 43.08
C GLU A 83 3.89 0.54 42.13
N SER A 84 4.07 1.64 41.37
CA SER A 84 5.32 2.37 41.12
C SER A 84 6.60 1.61 40.73
N ALA A 85 6.88 1.58 39.41
CA ALA A 85 8.23 1.72 38.89
C ALA A 85 8.20 2.53 37.58
N LYS A 86 8.93 3.65 37.55
CA LYS A 86 9.09 4.54 36.38
C LYS A 86 9.86 3.81 35.26
N LYS A 87 9.18 2.95 34.51
CA LYS A 87 9.61 2.51 33.17
C LYS A 87 8.99 3.49 32.18
N LYS A 88 9.77 4.00 31.23
CA LYS A 88 9.22 4.67 30.02
C LYS A 88 8.30 3.66 29.34
N ARG A 89 7.01 3.69 29.68
CA ARG A 89 5.97 2.94 28.97
C ARG A 89 5.91 3.57 27.58
N THR A 90 6.52 2.92 26.61
CA THR A 90 6.15 3.11 25.22
C THR A 90 4.64 2.89 25.13
N PHE A 91 3.96 3.80 24.43
CA PHE A 91 2.50 3.89 24.25
C PHE A 91 1.80 2.59 23.78
N TRP A 92 2.55 1.55 23.46
CA TRP A 92 2.13 0.30 22.79
C TRP A 92 1.85 -0.90 23.71
N GLY A 93 2.01 -0.79 25.03
CA GLY A 93 1.99 -1.95 25.94
C GLY A 93 0.64 -2.65 26.20
N ALA A 94 -0.38 -2.49 25.35
CA ALA A 94 -1.75 -2.96 25.62
C ALA A 94 -2.39 -3.80 24.50
N PHE A 95 -1.63 -4.31 23.53
CA PHE A 95 -2.18 -5.23 22.52
C PHE A 95 -1.64 -6.66 22.73
N PRO A 96 -2.51 -7.69 22.76
CA PRO A 96 -2.07 -9.07 22.68
C PRO A 96 -1.50 -9.32 21.28
N PHE A 97 -0.24 -9.73 21.21
CA PHE A 97 0.32 -10.31 19.98
C PHE A 97 -0.35 -11.68 19.73
N PRO A 98 -0.57 -12.08 18.46
CA PRO A 98 -1.01 -13.45 18.18
C PRO A 98 0.04 -14.46 18.71
N PRO A 99 -0.38 -15.60 19.28
CA PRO A 99 0.55 -16.62 19.80
C PRO A 99 1.30 -17.32 18.66
N GLY A 100 2.61 -17.56 18.84
CA GLY A 100 3.41 -18.37 17.89
C GLY A 100 4.77 -17.81 17.45
N PHE A 101 5.39 -16.88 18.19
CA PHE A 101 6.66 -16.27 17.82
C PHE A 101 7.84 -17.25 17.95
N GLU A 102 8.37 -17.72 16.81
CA GLU A 102 9.64 -18.45 16.73
C GLU A 102 10.53 -17.79 15.67
N ALA A 103 11.75 -17.39 16.05
CA ALA A 103 12.66 -16.68 15.16
C ALA A 103 13.43 -17.67 14.26
N ASP A 104 13.38 -17.46 12.94
CA ASP A 104 14.12 -18.29 11.97
C ASP A 104 15.65 -18.19 12.15
N PRO A 105 16.39 -19.32 12.01
CA PRO A 105 17.84 -19.31 11.99
C PRO A 105 18.40 -18.69 10.68
N PRO A 106 19.56 -18.02 10.72
CA PRO A 106 20.10 -17.33 9.55
C PRO A 106 20.72 -18.28 8.50
N LEU A 107 20.53 -17.95 7.22
CA LEU A 107 21.24 -18.51 6.06
C LEU A 107 22.73 -18.17 6.09
N ALA A 108 23.59 -19.16 5.85
CA ALA A 108 25.04 -19.01 5.84
C ALA A 108 25.54 -18.23 4.62
N VAL A 109 26.43 -17.26 4.84
CA VAL A 109 27.10 -16.49 3.77
C VAL A 109 28.55 -16.96 3.66
N ALA A 110 28.95 -17.34 2.45
CA ALA A 110 30.31 -17.77 2.14
C ALA A 110 31.34 -16.65 2.37
N LYS A 111 32.46 -16.99 3.02
CA LYS A 111 33.60 -16.11 3.28
C LYS A 111 34.47 -16.00 2.02
N ALA A 112 34.77 -14.78 1.58
CA ALA A 112 35.85 -14.52 0.64
C ALA A 112 37.15 -14.22 1.43
N GLU A 113 38.20 -14.99 1.18
CA GLU A 113 39.53 -14.80 1.79
C GLU A 113 40.45 -14.01 0.85
N GLY A 114 41.23 -13.06 1.38
CA GLY A 114 42.44 -12.57 0.70
C GLY A 114 42.52 -11.07 0.38
N MET A 115 42.34 -10.18 1.36
CA MET A 115 42.93 -8.83 1.33
C MET A 115 42.80 -8.19 2.73
N ASN A 116 43.90 -7.71 3.31
CA ASN A 116 43.89 -7.00 4.60
C ASN A 116 43.49 -5.53 4.37
N PRO A 117 42.27 -5.09 4.74
CA PRO A 117 41.89 -3.69 4.66
C PRO A 117 42.63 -2.86 5.72
N THR A 118 42.87 -1.59 5.41
CA THR A 118 43.33 -0.58 6.37
C THR A 118 42.39 -0.50 7.58
N PRO A 119 42.87 -0.45 8.84
CA PRO A 119 42.05 -0.66 10.04
C PRO A 119 40.96 0.38 10.33
N ASP A 120 40.99 1.55 9.69
CA ASP A 120 40.18 2.72 10.13
C ASP A 120 39.08 3.16 9.15
N ALA A 121 38.89 2.45 8.03
CA ALA A 121 37.78 2.74 7.12
C ALA A 121 36.58 1.87 7.51
N GLU A 122 35.55 2.46 8.13
CA GLU A 122 34.25 1.82 8.35
C GLU A 122 33.81 1.15 7.05
N ALA A 123 33.59 -0.17 7.11
CA ALA A 123 33.14 -0.91 5.94
C ALA A 123 31.82 -0.30 5.44
N PRO A 124 31.64 -0.12 4.12
CA PRO A 124 30.43 0.47 3.59
C PRO A 124 29.20 -0.34 4.05
N PRO A 125 28.08 0.33 4.39
CA PRO A 125 26.89 -0.34 4.85
C PRO A 125 26.43 -1.37 3.82
N ARG A 126 26.15 -2.59 4.31
CA ARG A 126 25.65 -3.67 3.46
C ARG A 126 24.14 -3.66 3.46
N VAL A 127 23.55 -3.73 2.28
CA VAL A 127 22.09 -3.75 2.10
C VAL A 127 21.66 -5.16 1.71
N VAL A 128 20.75 -5.74 2.48
CA VAL A 128 20.16 -7.05 2.22
C VAL A 128 18.74 -6.86 1.72
N VAL A 129 18.44 -7.39 0.54
CA VAL A 129 17.07 -7.48 0.01
C VAL A 129 16.50 -8.85 0.42
N ARG A 130 15.35 -8.86 1.08
CA ARG A 130 14.67 -10.10 1.49
C ARG A 130 13.17 -9.89 1.65
N ASN A 131 12.41 -10.98 1.76
CA ASN A 131 10.99 -10.90 2.14
C ASN A 131 10.84 -10.28 3.54
N LEU A 132 9.71 -9.60 3.73
CA LEU A 132 9.24 -9.11 5.02
C LEU A 132 9.13 -10.27 6.01
N ARG A 133 9.68 -10.09 7.22
CA ARG A 133 9.58 -11.03 8.33
C ARG A 133 8.81 -10.41 9.49
N GLU A 134 8.42 -11.24 10.45
CA GLU A 134 7.74 -10.77 11.66
C GLU A 134 8.56 -9.72 12.43
N SER A 135 9.89 -9.88 12.45
CA SER A 135 10.82 -8.91 13.07
C SER A 135 10.79 -7.51 12.43
N ASP A 136 10.29 -7.40 11.20
CA ASP A 136 10.26 -6.16 10.43
C ASP A 136 8.90 -5.46 10.48
N LEU A 137 7.87 -6.10 11.07
CA LEU A 137 6.50 -5.60 11.07
C LEU A 137 6.40 -4.18 11.63
N LEU A 138 7.01 -3.93 12.80
CA LEU A 138 6.96 -2.60 13.43
C LEU A 138 7.75 -1.54 12.63
N PRO A 139 9.01 -1.78 12.22
CA PRO A 139 9.71 -0.84 11.34
C PRO A 139 8.96 -0.55 10.04
N ALA A 140 8.44 -1.58 9.35
CA ALA A 140 7.70 -1.41 8.11
C ALA A 140 6.40 -0.63 8.35
N MET A 141 5.59 -1.01 9.34
CA MET A 141 4.36 -0.31 9.72
C MET A 141 4.63 1.18 9.98
N ASN A 142 5.71 1.52 10.71
CA ASN A 142 6.05 2.92 10.96
C ASN A 142 6.30 3.70 9.67
N MET A 143 6.93 3.09 8.66
CA MET A 143 7.12 3.72 7.35
C MET A 143 5.78 3.98 6.63
N PHE A 144 4.83 3.04 6.70
CA PHE A 144 3.50 3.23 6.13
C PHE A 144 2.71 4.32 6.87
N VAL A 145 2.78 4.36 8.20
CA VAL A 145 2.10 5.37 9.02
C VAL A 145 2.69 6.75 8.79
N GLU A 146 4.01 6.86 8.63
CA GLU A 146 4.66 8.13 8.31
C GLU A 146 4.28 8.65 6.91
N GLU A 147 4.16 7.77 5.91
CA GLU A 147 3.85 8.18 4.54
C GLU A 147 2.34 8.40 4.31
N PHE A 148 1.51 7.46 4.74
CA PHE A 148 0.08 7.40 4.42
C PHE A 148 -0.83 7.63 5.62
N GLY A 149 -0.29 7.68 6.83
CA GLY A 149 -1.09 7.91 8.01
C GLY A 149 -1.73 9.30 7.98
N PRO A 150 -2.78 9.50 8.80
CA PRO A 150 -3.37 10.81 8.97
C PRO A 150 -2.26 11.79 9.34
N ARG A 151 -1.99 12.76 8.47
CA ARG A 151 -1.17 13.89 8.89
C ARG A 151 -1.98 14.59 9.98
N PRO A 152 -1.37 14.96 11.12
CA PRO A 152 -2.01 15.91 12.00
C PRO A 152 -2.14 17.21 11.22
N SER A 153 -3.20 17.36 10.43
CA SER A 153 -3.73 18.67 10.10
C SER A 153 -3.95 19.32 11.45
N ASP A 154 -3.54 20.59 11.61
CA ASP A 154 -3.97 21.36 12.77
C ASP A 154 -5.48 21.13 12.92
N PRO A 155 -5.94 20.45 13.98
CA PRO A 155 -7.37 20.22 14.14
C PRO A 155 -8.00 21.61 14.09
N PRO A 156 -9.07 21.82 13.29
CA PRO A 156 -9.59 23.15 13.00
C PRO A 156 -9.89 23.97 14.27
N ASP A 157 -10.06 23.29 15.38
CA ASP A 157 -10.41 23.74 16.71
C ASP A 157 -9.27 23.61 17.75
N GLY A 158 -8.12 23.02 17.45
CA GLY A 158 -6.96 22.93 18.36
C GLY A 158 -7.22 22.19 19.69
N GLY A 159 -8.44 21.67 19.86
CA GLY A 159 -8.98 21.26 21.15
C GLY A 159 -8.48 19.88 21.61
N PRO A 160 -8.67 19.54 22.89
CA PRO A 160 -8.37 18.21 23.41
C PRO A 160 -9.06 17.07 22.65
N LEU A 161 -10.31 17.29 22.20
CA LEU A 161 -11.08 16.31 21.42
C LEU A 161 -10.49 16.08 20.03
N GLY A 162 -10.06 17.14 19.33
CA GLY A 162 -9.39 17.01 18.04
C GLY A 162 -8.09 16.21 18.13
N ARG A 163 -7.27 16.46 19.15
CA ARG A 163 -6.05 15.67 19.42
C ARG A 163 -6.36 14.20 19.73
N LEU A 164 -7.39 13.92 20.52
CA LEU A 164 -7.81 12.56 20.84
C LEU A 164 -8.28 11.80 19.59
N ARG A 165 -9.08 12.46 18.75
CA ARG A 165 -9.55 11.92 17.48
C ARG A 165 -8.39 11.60 16.53
N ALA A 166 -7.45 12.51 16.34
CA ALA A 166 -6.27 12.27 15.48
C ALA A 166 -5.41 11.10 16.00
N ALA A 167 -5.21 11.01 17.32
CA ALA A 167 -4.51 9.89 17.93
C ALA A 167 -5.24 8.55 17.74
N TYR A 168 -6.57 8.55 17.82
CA TYR A 168 -7.40 7.38 17.56
C TYR A 168 -7.33 6.96 16.08
N GLU A 169 -7.51 7.89 15.14
CA GLU A 169 -7.42 7.63 13.70
C GLU A 169 -6.05 7.05 13.33
N THR A 170 -4.97 7.63 13.84
CA THR A 170 -3.59 7.12 13.64
C THR A 170 -3.44 5.70 14.18
N ARG A 171 -4.02 5.41 15.35
CA ARG A 171 -3.95 4.09 15.99
C ARG A 171 -4.73 3.03 15.22
N VAL A 172 -5.93 3.35 14.76
CA VAL A 172 -6.75 2.45 13.93
C VAL A 172 -6.04 2.18 12.61
N PHE A 173 -5.53 3.22 11.94
CA PHE A 173 -4.76 3.08 10.71
C PHE A 173 -3.53 2.18 10.89
N SER A 174 -2.76 2.41 11.95
CA SER A 174 -1.58 1.59 12.29
C SER A 174 -1.95 0.11 12.47
N TRP A 175 -3.06 -0.18 13.15
CA TRP A 175 -3.53 -1.55 13.35
C TRP A 175 -3.96 -2.22 12.04
N VAL A 176 -4.68 -1.52 11.16
CA VAL A 176 -5.06 -2.03 9.84
C VAL A 176 -3.83 -2.35 9.00
N VAL A 177 -2.83 -1.44 8.97
CA VAL A 177 -1.56 -1.67 8.28
C VAL A 177 -0.83 -2.89 8.85
N LEU A 178 -0.72 -2.99 10.18
CA LEU A 178 -0.06 -4.11 10.85
C LEU A 178 -0.70 -5.46 10.49
N MET A 179 -2.04 -5.53 10.54
CA MET A 179 -2.78 -6.73 10.14
C MET A 179 -2.57 -7.05 8.66
N GLY A 180 -2.61 -6.04 7.78
CA GLY A 180 -2.36 -6.21 6.36
C GLY A 180 -0.95 -6.73 6.05
N LEU A 181 0.07 -6.24 6.74
CA LEU A 181 1.44 -6.71 6.60
C LEU A 181 1.61 -8.14 7.15
N TYR A 182 1.02 -8.44 8.31
CA TYR A 182 1.05 -9.78 8.89
C TYR A 182 0.42 -10.82 7.96
N MET A 183 -0.75 -10.53 7.39
CA MET A 183 -1.40 -11.41 6.41
C MET A 183 -0.54 -11.67 5.18
N ARG A 184 0.29 -10.69 4.75
CA ARG A 184 1.23 -10.86 3.64
C ARG A 184 2.41 -11.77 4.02
N ILE A 185 2.88 -11.71 5.27
CA ILE A 185 3.92 -12.63 5.78
C ILE A 185 3.39 -14.07 5.78
N VAL A 186 2.21 -14.29 6.37
CA VAL A 186 1.58 -15.61 6.44
C VAL A 186 1.39 -16.16 5.02
N ARG A 187 0.85 -15.34 4.10
CA ARG A 187 0.66 -15.73 2.70
C ARG A 187 1.97 -16.05 1.98
N ALA A 188 3.04 -15.29 2.24
CA ALA A 188 4.34 -15.55 1.64
C ALA A 188 4.98 -16.85 2.16
N ARG A 189 4.71 -17.22 3.42
CA ARG A 189 5.24 -18.44 4.06
C ARG A 189 4.45 -19.69 3.67
N GLU A 190 3.12 -19.61 3.71
CA GLU A 190 2.23 -20.78 3.64
C GLU A 190 1.57 -20.95 2.26
N GLY A 191 1.62 -19.92 1.41
CA GLY A 191 0.80 -19.85 0.21
C GLY A 191 -0.70 -19.76 0.55
N LEU A 192 -1.56 -19.90 -0.46
CA LEU A 192 -2.99 -20.10 -0.25
C LEU A 192 -3.31 -21.57 -0.53
N GLY A 193 -3.66 -22.33 0.51
CA GLY A 193 -4.13 -23.71 0.35
C GLY A 193 -3.08 -24.72 -0.11
N GLY A 194 -1.82 -24.56 0.32
CA GLY A 194 -0.76 -25.55 0.11
C GLY A 194 -0.22 -25.68 -1.32
N ARG A 195 -0.65 -24.81 -2.25
CA ARG A 195 0.01 -24.62 -3.54
C ARG A 195 0.80 -23.31 -3.49
N GLU A 196 2.07 -23.36 -3.88
CA GLU A 196 2.93 -22.19 -4.01
C GLU A 196 2.39 -21.25 -5.09
N THR A 197 1.45 -20.37 -4.74
CA THR A 197 1.05 -19.27 -5.59
C THR A 197 1.72 -18.01 -5.07
N HIS A 198 2.91 -17.73 -5.60
CA HIS A 198 3.55 -16.44 -5.39
C HIS A 198 2.83 -15.37 -6.20
N ASP A 199 1.77 -14.81 -5.63
CA ASP A 199 0.96 -13.78 -6.28
C ASP A 199 1.00 -12.43 -5.54
N HIS A 200 1.68 -12.40 -4.40
CA HIS A 200 1.81 -11.24 -3.55
C HIS A 200 3.03 -11.40 -2.65
N ASN A 201 3.89 -10.39 -2.58
CA ASN A 201 5.04 -10.40 -1.68
C ASN A 201 5.43 -8.96 -1.28
N VAL A 202 6.01 -8.84 -0.08
CA VAL A 202 6.59 -7.59 0.43
C VAL A 202 8.07 -7.80 0.62
N LEU A 203 8.86 -6.98 -0.06
CA LEU A 203 10.31 -6.96 0.01
C LEU A 203 10.75 -5.85 0.96
N CYS A 204 11.73 -6.15 1.79
CA CYS A 204 12.42 -5.20 2.65
C CYS A 204 13.89 -5.08 2.23
N LEU A 205 14.37 -3.85 2.19
CA LEU A 205 15.79 -3.53 2.13
C LEU A 205 16.24 -3.25 3.56
N VAL A 206 17.21 -4.03 4.01
CA VAL A 206 17.69 -4.01 5.39
C VAL A 206 19.17 -3.64 5.38
N GLU A 207 19.48 -2.49 5.94
CA GLU A 207 20.84 -2.02 6.12
C GLU A 207 21.45 -2.71 7.35
N THR A 208 22.52 -3.46 7.17
CA THR A 208 23.24 -4.10 8.25
C THR A 208 24.47 -3.27 8.58
N SER A 209 24.49 -2.67 9.77
CA SER A 209 25.71 -2.10 10.34
C SER A 209 26.59 -3.24 10.87
N THR A 210 27.87 -3.24 10.49
CA THR A 210 28.89 -3.99 11.21
C THR A 210 29.35 -3.14 12.37
N THR A 211 28.93 -3.46 13.59
CA THR A 211 29.53 -2.83 14.77
C THR A 211 30.91 -3.44 15.03
N ASP A 212 31.88 -2.60 15.43
CA ASP A 212 33.29 -2.96 15.68
C ASP A 212 33.49 -4.12 16.67
N ALA A 213 32.48 -4.46 17.46
CA ALA A 213 32.56 -5.53 18.46
C ALA A 213 32.19 -6.93 17.91
N GLY A 214 32.00 -7.10 16.61
CA GLY A 214 31.60 -8.39 16.02
C GLY A 214 30.19 -8.85 16.42
N ARG A 215 29.45 -8.04 17.20
CA ARG A 215 28.06 -8.29 17.54
C ARG A 215 27.21 -7.83 16.38
N LYS A 216 26.49 -8.76 15.74
CA LYS A 216 25.50 -8.43 14.71
C LYS A 216 24.43 -7.55 15.35
N SER A 217 24.47 -6.25 15.10
CA SER A 217 23.31 -5.39 15.32
C SER A 217 22.21 -5.87 14.38
N GLY A 218 20.97 -5.98 14.87
CA GLY A 218 19.82 -6.20 14.00
C GLY A 218 19.85 -5.17 12.87
N GLY A 219 19.62 -5.62 11.64
CA GLY A 219 19.59 -4.71 10.50
C GLY A 219 18.41 -3.74 10.58
N GLU A 220 18.57 -2.55 10.03
CA GLU A 220 17.53 -1.52 9.98
C GLU A 220 16.76 -1.60 8.65
N VAL A 221 15.43 -1.65 8.71
CA VAL A 221 14.60 -1.58 7.49
C VAL A 221 14.66 -0.15 6.94
N VAL A 222 15.22 0.01 5.75
CA VAL A 222 15.42 1.32 5.10
C VAL A 222 14.49 1.56 3.91
N ALA A 223 14.01 0.49 3.28
CA ALA A 223 12.98 0.56 2.26
C ALA A 223 12.05 -0.66 2.31
N VAL A 224 10.81 -0.46 1.85
CA VAL A 224 9.80 -1.50 1.67
C VAL A 224 9.25 -1.38 0.26
N ALA A 225 9.09 -2.49 -0.44
CA ALA A 225 8.38 -2.52 -1.71
C ALA A 225 7.43 -3.71 -1.77
N GLU A 226 6.24 -3.49 -2.33
CA GLU A 226 5.20 -4.49 -2.46
C GLU A 226 4.99 -4.82 -3.93
N LEU A 227 4.97 -6.11 -4.23
CA LEU A 227 4.69 -6.63 -5.57
C LEU A 227 3.54 -7.62 -5.49
N SER A 228 2.58 -7.51 -6.41
CA SER A 228 1.50 -8.48 -6.53
C SER A 228 1.09 -8.69 -7.97
N LEU A 229 0.45 -9.83 -8.26
CA LEU A 229 -0.27 -10.02 -9.51
C LEU A 229 -1.63 -9.32 -9.42
N GLN A 230 -1.94 -8.49 -10.41
CA GLN A 230 -3.18 -7.71 -10.49
C GLN A 230 -3.74 -7.72 -11.92
N PRO A 231 -5.06 -7.56 -12.11
CA PRO A 231 -5.62 -7.27 -13.42
C PRO A 231 -4.86 -6.09 -14.09
N PRO A 232 -4.44 -6.22 -15.36
CA PRO A 232 -3.66 -5.18 -16.04
C PRO A 232 -4.54 -4.02 -16.54
N ASP A 233 -5.34 -3.45 -15.66
CA ASP A 233 -6.21 -2.31 -15.91
C ASP A 233 -5.65 -1.05 -15.22
N PRO A 234 -5.35 0.03 -15.96
CA PRO A 234 -4.95 1.31 -15.38
C PRO A 234 -5.98 1.97 -14.47
N MET A 235 -7.27 1.62 -14.58
CA MET A 235 -8.31 2.11 -13.66
C MET A 235 -8.43 1.23 -12.40
N TRP A 236 -7.77 0.08 -12.39
CA TRP A 236 -7.82 -0.86 -11.27
C TRP A 236 -6.94 -0.39 -10.11
N SER A 237 -7.58 -0.23 -8.95
CA SER A 237 -6.90 -0.11 -7.68
C SER A 237 -7.00 -1.45 -6.97
N PRO A 238 -5.88 -2.08 -6.58
CA PRO A 238 -5.97 -3.29 -5.78
C PRO A 238 -6.77 -3.00 -4.51
N PRO A 239 -7.69 -3.89 -4.11
CA PRO A 239 -8.37 -3.76 -2.83
C PRO A 239 -7.33 -3.82 -1.71
N GLU A 240 -7.68 -3.21 -0.58
CA GLU A 240 -6.84 -3.26 0.63
C GLU A 240 -6.74 -4.69 1.18
N SER A 241 -7.78 -5.51 0.92
CA SER A 241 -7.79 -6.94 1.20
C SER A 241 -7.03 -7.73 0.15
N ILE A 242 -6.33 -8.77 0.60
CA ILE A 242 -5.49 -9.59 -0.27
C ILE A 242 -6.36 -10.66 -0.96
N LEU A 243 -6.89 -10.33 -2.14
CA LEU A 243 -7.67 -11.30 -2.93
C LEU A 243 -6.82 -12.53 -3.31
N PRO A 244 -7.38 -13.76 -3.24
CA PRO A 244 -6.79 -14.95 -3.84
C PRO A 244 -6.47 -14.79 -5.33
N LEU A 245 -5.44 -15.48 -5.83
CA LEU A 245 -5.07 -15.44 -7.25
C LEU A 245 -6.19 -15.95 -8.18
N SER A 246 -6.97 -16.94 -7.73
CA SER A 246 -8.16 -17.43 -8.45
C SER A 246 -9.13 -16.29 -8.74
N ASP A 247 -9.40 -15.48 -7.73
CA ASP A 247 -10.41 -14.43 -7.78
C ASP A 247 -9.91 -13.29 -8.65
N LYS A 248 -8.63 -12.93 -8.53
CA LYS A 248 -7.95 -11.99 -9.44
C LYS A 248 -8.03 -12.46 -10.89
N ARG A 249 -7.85 -13.75 -11.17
CA ARG A 249 -7.97 -14.31 -12.53
C ARG A 249 -9.40 -14.24 -13.03
N ILE A 250 -10.40 -14.53 -12.20
CA ILE A 250 -11.82 -14.40 -12.57
C ILE A 250 -12.13 -12.95 -12.91
N ILE A 251 -11.80 -12.01 -12.02
CA ILE A 251 -11.99 -10.56 -12.26
C ILE A 251 -11.30 -10.12 -13.54
N SER A 252 -10.06 -10.56 -13.76
CA SER A 252 -9.28 -10.19 -14.94
C SER A 252 -9.87 -10.75 -16.25
N ARG A 253 -10.43 -11.96 -16.22
CA ARG A 253 -11.09 -12.59 -17.37
C ARG A 253 -12.44 -11.98 -17.68
N GLU A 254 -13.29 -11.83 -16.65
CA GLU A 254 -14.63 -11.24 -16.79
C GLU A 254 -14.56 -9.76 -17.21
N GLY A 255 -13.51 -9.04 -16.78
CA GLY A 255 -13.25 -7.66 -17.21
C GLY A 255 -12.57 -7.55 -18.59
N GLY A 256 -12.20 -8.66 -19.23
CA GLY A 256 -11.50 -8.64 -20.53
C GLY A 256 -10.06 -8.11 -20.47
N PHE A 257 -9.45 -8.06 -19.29
CA PHE A 257 -8.10 -7.51 -19.07
C PHE A 257 -6.99 -8.51 -19.40
N GLY A 258 -7.31 -9.80 -19.48
CA GLY A 258 -6.35 -10.88 -19.77
C GLY A 258 -5.83 -11.56 -18.50
N GLU A 259 -4.62 -12.10 -18.51
CA GLU A 259 -4.01 -12.71 -17.31
C GLU A 259 -3.44 -11.63 -16.38
N PRO A 260 -3.54 -11.80 -15.04
CA PRO A 260 -2.94 -10.89 -14.08
C PRO A 260 -1.44 -10.68 -14.32
N ARG A 261 -0.98 -9.43 -14.17
CA ARG A 261 0.41 -9.03 -14.38
C ARG A 261 1.04 -8.50 -13.10
N ALA A 262 2.37 -8.49 -13.06
CA ALA A 262 3.10 -7.92 -11.94
C ALA A 262 2.83 -6.42 -11.80
N TYR A 263 2.44 -6.03 -10.59
CA TYR A 263 2.08 -4.68 -10.23
C TYR A 263 2.76 -4.30 -8.92
N ALA A 264 3.61 -3.27 -8.96
CA ALA A 264 4.26 -2.72 -7.78
C ALA A 264 3.34 -1.67 -7.15
N SER A 265 2.65 -2.04 -6.07
CA SER A 265 1.66 -1.18 -5.41
C SER A 265 2.28 -0.14 -4.49
N THR A 266 3.38 -0.49 -3.84
CA THR A 266 3.99 0.34 -2.81
C THR A 266 5.50 0.32 -2.95
N VAL A 267 6.14 1.49 -2.90
CA VAL A 267 7.60 1.65 -2.80
C VAL A 267 7.88 2.77 -1.81
N LEU A 268 8.34 2.42 -0.61
CA LEU A 268 8.64 3.36 0.47
C LEU A 268 10.12 3.34 0.79
N VAL A 269 10.70 4.52 0.97
CA VAL A 269 12.06 4.70 1.49
C VAL A 269 11.97 5.65 2.66
N ARG A 270 12.64 5.30 3.77
CA ARG A 270 12.70 6.15 4.95
C ARG A 270 13.18 7.55 4.58
N PRO A 271 12.59 8.63 5.13
CA PRO A 271 12.95 9.99 4.74
C PRO A 271 14.45 10.30 4.87
N ASP A 272 15.09 9.84 5.94
CA ASP A 272 16.53 10.01 6.21
C ASP A 272 17.44 9.12 5.35
N ARG A 273 16.87 8.27 4.50
CA ARG A 273 17.57 7.40 3.55
C ARG A 273 17.15 7.69 2.09
N ARG A 274 16.37 8.74 1.81
CA ARG A 274 16.07 9.16 0.44
C ARG A 274 17.32 9.75 -0.22
N GLY A 275 17.43 9.63 -1.55
CA GLY A 275 18.59 10.12 -2.31
C GLY A 275 19.79 9.15 -2.37
N TYR A 276 19.83 8.10 -1.54
CA TYR A 276 20.92 7.11 -1.51
C TYR A 276 20.71 5.91 -2.46
N GLY A 277 19.74 5.99 -3.38
CA GLY A 277 19.47 4.93 -4.35
C GLY A 277 18.61 3.76 -3.85
N TYR A 278 18.18 3.75 -2.58
CA TYR A 278 17.32 2.70 -2.03
C TYR A 278 16.00 2.49 -2.79
N GLY A 279 15.38 3.56 -3.29
CA GLY A 279 14.17 3.45 -4.12
C GLY A 279 14.44 2.70 -5.44
N ARG A 280 15.58 2.96 -6.08
CA ARG A 280 16.00 2.24 -7.29
C ARG A 280 16.25 0.77 -6.98
N ALA A 281 16.93 0.47 -5.88
CA ALA A 281 17.20 -0.89 -5.44
C ALA A 281 15.90 -1.66 -5.11
N ALA A 282 14.95 -1.03 -4.45
CA ALA A 282 13.66 -1.62 -4.12
C ALA A 282 12.83 -1.95 -5.38
N VAL A 283 12.78 -1.03 -6.34
CA VAL A 283 12.10 -1.28 -7.63
C VAL A 283 12.79 -2.37 -8.43
N ALA A 284 14.13 -2.37 -8.47
CA ALA A 284 14.89 -3.42 -9.15
C ALA A 284 14.66 -4.81 -8.51
N ALA A 285 14.50 -4.86 -7.18
CA ALA A 285 14.13 -6.08 -6.48
C ALA A 285 12.73 -6.57 -6.88
N CYS A 286 11.75 -5.67 -6.99
CA CYS A 286 10.43 -5.98 -7.53
C CYS A 286 10.50 -6.49 -8.98
N GLU A 287 11.31 -5.88 -9.84
CA GLU A 287 11.52 -6.37 -11.21
C GLU A 287 12.15 -7.77 -11.25
N GLY A 288 13.12 -8.06 -10.37
CA GLY A 288 13.73 -9.37 -10.24
C GLY A 288 12.72 -10.42 -9.79
N LEU A 289 11.90 -10.10 -8.78
CA LEU A 289 10.85 -10.97 -8.28
C LEU A 289 9.76 -11.20 -9.35
N ALA A 290 9.34 -10.17 -10.08
CA ALA A 290 8.39 -10.30 -11.19
C ALA A 290 8.89 -11.28 -12.26
N ARG A 291 10.17 -11.21 -12.64
CA ARG A 291 10.78 -12.19 -13.56
C ARG A 291 10.76 -13.60 -12.99
N SER A 292 11.02 -13.77 -11.69
CA SER A 292 10.94 -15.09 -11.04
C SER A 292 9.52 -15.68 -11.06
N TRP A 293 8.49 -14.84 -11.16
CA TRP A 293 7.10 -15.24 -11.35
C TRP A 293 6.72 -15.46 -12.83
N GLY A 294 7.68 -15.37 -13.76
CA GLY A 294 7.43 -15.49 -15.20
C GLY A 294 6.72 -14.29 -15.81
N CYS A 295 6.72 -13.13 -15.15
CA CYS A 295 6.13 -11.92 -15.70
C CYS A 295 7.06 -11.25 -16.72
N ASP A 296 6.47 -10.79 -17.82
CA ASP A 296 7.17 -10.14 -18.93
C ASP A 296 7.22 -8.61 -18.80
N ASP A 297 6.43 -8.05 -17.88
CA ASP A 297 6.35 -6.63 -17.60
C ASP A 297 5.96 -6.38 -16.13
N VAL A 298 6.26 -5.18 -15.64
CA VAL A 298 5.80 -4.66 -14.35
C VAL A 298 5.14 -3.32 -14.56
N SER A 299 3.98 -3.13 -13.92
CA SER A 299 3.27 -1.86 -13.89
C SER A 299 3.20 -1.26 -12.49
N LEU A 300 2.92 0.04 -12.40
CA LEU A 300 2.67 0.75 -11.15
C LEU A 300 1.87 2.03 -11.40
N HIS A 301 1.30 2.57 -10.33
CA HIS A 301 0.79 3.93 -10.30
C HIS A 301 1.78 4.87 -9.59
N VAL A 302 1.87 6.10 -10.08
CA VAL A 302 2.57 7.19 -9.42
C VAL A 302 1.71 8.44 -9.43
N ASP A 303 1.81 9.26 -8.40
CA ASP A 303 1.13 10.55 -8.34
C ASP A 303 1.40 11.37 -9.61
N ALA A 304 0.34 11.86 -10.25
CA ALA A 304 0.44 12.65 -11.47
C ALA A 304 0.83 14.11 -11.20
N ASP A 305 0.75 14.58 -9.96
CA ASP A 305 1.13 15.95 -9.59
C ASP A 305 2.64 16.19 -9.80
N ASP A 306 2.98 17.31 -10.44
CA ASP A 306 4.35 17.69 -10.78
C ASP A 306 5.17 18.21 -9.59
N THR A 307 4.57 18.32 -8.41
CA THR A 307 5.22 18.71 -7.15
C THR A 307 5.44 17.49 -6.27
N SER A 308 4.37 16.77 -5.89
CA SER A 308 4.47 15.59 -5.02
C SER A 308 4.97 14.35 -5.77
N GLY A 309 4.58 14.15 -7.02
CA GLY A 309 4.95 12.99 -7.82
C GLY A 309 6.30 13.07 -8.52
N ARG A 310 6.87 14.28 -8.70
CA ARG A 310 8.04 14.53 -9.56
C ARG A 310 9.23 13.61 -9.30
N ALA A 311 9.60 13.43 -8.04
CA ALA A 311 10.76 12.61 -7.67
C ALA A 311 10.54 11.13 -8.06
N ALA A 312 9.35 10.60 -7.76
CA ALA A 312 8.98 9.22 -8.10
C ALA A 312 8.86 9.02 -9.62
N GLN A 313 8.19 9.94 -10.32
CA GLN A 313 8.10 9.93 -11.78
C GLN A 313 9.50 9.92 -12.44
N GLY A 314 10.42 10.77 -11.97
CA GLY A 314 11.80 10.82 -12.44
C GLY A 314 12.55 9.51 -12.18
N LEU A 315 12.40 8.93 -10.98
CA LEU A 315 12.97 7.62 -10.64
C LEU A 315 12.50 6.55 -11.63
N TYR A 316 11.19 6.35 -11.78
CA TYR A 316 10.64 5.29 -12.64
C TYR A 316 11.01 5.48 -14.11
N ARG A 317 10.92 6.71 -14.64
CA ARG A 317 11.36 7.01 -16.02
C ARG A 317 12.84 6.69 -16.21
N SER A 318 13.70 7.03 -15.26
CA SER A 318 15.14 6.68 -15.30
C SER A 318 15.42 5.18 -15.24
N MET A 319 14.44 4.38 -14.81
CA MET A 319 14.52 2.92 -14.77
C MET A 319 13.93 2.27 -16.04
N GLY A 320 13.39 3.07 -16.97
CA GLY A 320 12.80 2.60 -18.23
C GLY A 320 11.30 2.34 -18.18
N TYR A 321 10.61 2.81 -17.14
CA TYR A 321 9.15 2.81 -17.14
C TYR A 321 8.60 3.89 -18.07
N VAL A 322 7.58 3.52 -18.83
CA VAL A 322 6.89 4.41 -19.79
C VAL A 322 5.42 4.55 -19.40
N GLY A 323 4.85 5.74 -19.61
CA GLY A 323 3.43 5.97 -19.39
C GLY A 323 2.59 5.18 -20.38
N VAL A 324 1.54 4.52 -19.88
CA VAL A 324 0.51 3.89 -20.74
C VAL A 324 -0.56 4.94 -20.97
N ARG A 325 -0.89 5.18 -22.25
CA ARG A 325 -1.96 6.10 -22.62
C ARG A 325 -3.30 5.41 -22.63
N ASN A 326 -4.33 6.16 -22.25
CA ASN A 326 -5.71 5.73 -22.41
C ASN A 326 -6.07 5.86 -23.90
N ALA A 327 -6.13 4.75 -24.62
CA ALA A 327 -6.40 4.75 -26.07
C ALA A 327 -7.80 5.30 -26.42
N ASP A 328 -8.74 5.21 -25.47
CA ASP A 328 -10.16 5.45 -25.71
C ASP A 328 -10.63 6.86 -25.31
N LYS A 329 -9.73 7.75 -24.93
CA LYS A 329 -10.10 9.11 -24.51
C LYS A 329 -9.20 10.15 -25.19
N GLU A 330 -9.83 11.05 -25.94
CA GLU A 330 -9.28 12.35 -26.37
C GLU A 330 -8.94 13.29 -25.19
N ALA A 331 -8.85 12.74 -23.97
CA ALA A 331 -8.56 13.49 -22.76
C ALA A 331 -7.13 14.05 -22.82
N PRO A 332 -6.93 15.36 -22.60
CA PRO A 332 -5.63 16.03 -22.76
C PRO A 332 -4.51 15.61 -21.78
N LYS A 333 -4.69 14.57 -20.96
CA LYS A 333 -3.75 14.28 -19.86
C LYS A 333 -3.47 12.79 -19.69
N ASP A 334 -2.18 12.46 -19.65
CA ASP A 334 -1.61 11.12 -19.45
C ASP A 334 -1.80 10.59 -18.01
N PHE A 335 -3.01 10.69 -17.44
CA PHE A 335 -3.31 10.18 -16.09
C PHE A 335 -4.70 9.56 -15.96
N TYR A 336 -4.87 8.79 -14.89
CA TYR A 336 -6.07 8.06 -14.49
C TYR A 336 -6.54 8.61 -13.14
N VAL A 337 -7.86 8.80 -12.95
CA VAL A 337 -8.41 9.19 -11.65
C VAL A 337 -8.82 7.92 -10.92
N VAL A 338 -8.01 7.53 -9.94
CA VAL A 338 -8.23 6.31 -9.15
C VAL A 338 -8.60 6.74 -7.74
N LYS A 339 -9.83 6.42 -7.31
CA LYS A 339 -10.38 6.83 -6.00
C LYS A 339 -10.26 8.35 -5.74
N GLY A 340 -10.45 9.16 -6.78
CA GLY A 340 -10.37 10.63 -6.70
C GLY A 340 -8.95 11.21 -6.76
N VAL A 341 -7.92 10.37 -6.87
CA VAL A 341 -6.52 10.81 -6.98
C VAL A 341 -6.05 10.69 -8.43
N PRO A 342 -5.45 11.75 -9.02
CA PRO A 342 -4.87 11.66 -10.36
C PRO A 342 -3.52 10.94 -10.32
N LEU A 343 -3.41 9.81 -11.02
CA LEU A 343 -2.24 8.94 -11.05
C LEU A 343 -1.78 8.68 -12.49
N GLN A 344 -0.47 8.69 -12.74
CA GLN A 344 0.09 8.15 -13.99
C GLN A 344 0.26 6.64 -13.84
N TYR A 345 -0.25 5.88 -14.82
CA TYR A 345 0.01 4.44 -14.91
C TYR A 345 1.27 4.20 -15.75
N LEU A 346 2.31 3.67 -15.12
CA LEU A 346 3.60 3.41 -15.74
C LEU A 346 3.81 1.91 -15.90
N ARG A 347 4.42 1.51 -17.01
CA ARG A 347 4.75 0.11 -17.32
C ARG A 347 6.17 -0.03 -17.85
N LYS A 348 6.84 -1.14 -17.52
CA LYS A 348 8.15 -1.50 -18.04
C LYS A 348 8.14 -2.94 -18.54
N ASN A 349 8.60 -3.15 -19.78
CA ASN A 349 8.84 -4.49 -20.32
C ASN A 349 10.17 -5.06 -19.76
N LEU A 350 10.13 -6.27 -19.23
CA LEU A 350 11.28 -6.94 -18.58
C LEU A 350 12.13 -7.80 -19.53
N LYS A 351 11.65 -8.09 -20.75
CA LYS A 351 12.39 -8.91 -21.76
C LYS A 351 13.56 -8.18 -22.40
N ASN A 352 13.54 -6.85 -22.41
CA ASN A 352 14.48 -6.03 -23.18
C ASN A 352 15.79 -5.73 -22.43
N ARG A 353 16.28 -6.62 -21.56
CA ARG A 353 17.52 -6.41 -20.80
C ARG A 353 18.39 -7.63 -20.66
#